data_AF-A0A382V0Q4-F1
#
_entry.id   AF-A0A382V0Q4-F1
#
_cell.length_a   1.000
_cell.length_b   1.000
_cell.length_c   1.000
_cell.angle_alpha   90.00
_cell.angle_beta   90.00
_cell.angle_gamma   90.00
#
_symmetry.space_group_name_H-M   'P 1'
#
loop_
_entity.id
_entity.type
_entity.pdbx_description
1 polymer ?
#
loop_
_entity_poly.entity_id
_entity_poly.type
_entity_poly.pdbx_seq_one_letter_code
_entity_poly.pdbx_strand_id
1 'polypeptide(L)'
;MKFIRPILLIILLLFFPHYLKSDETKKLPSEHEYNFYSGLFDFSDKGKKSTIIGLQHQNENLTRESFLGTLSPVTGAMITTDNAAYFYTGIQAQYKIGKVNLTPSFTPGIYEQGDGKDLGHLIEFKSEVQLSLNLFENSQFGMSYNHI
;
A
#
# COMPACT_ATOMS: atom_id res chain seq x y z
N MET A 1 -20.93 22.36 12.60
CA MET A 1 -20.59 21.04 13.18
C MET A 1 -21.57 19.92 12.75
N LYS A 2 -21.87 19.77 11.44
CA LYS A 2 -22.83 18.75 10.94
C LYS A 2 -22.18 17.52 10.28
N PHE A 3 -20.86 17.55 10.06
CA PHE A 3 -20.12 16.50 9.33
C PHE A 3 -19.28 15.55 10.20
N ILE A 4 -19.26 15.73 11.53
CA ILE A 4 -18.44 14.92 12.45
C ILE A 4 -19.02 13.50 12.59
N ARG A 5 -20.36 13.35 12.54
CA ARG A 5 -21.05 12.05 12.66
C ARG A 5 -20.75 11.06 11.53
N PRO A 6 -20.79 11.43 10.23
CA PRO A 6 -20.46 10.48 9.16
C PRO A 6 -18.98 10.07 9.17
N ILE A 7 -18.06 10.97 9.53
CA ILE A 7 -16.62 10.68 9.65
C ILE A 7 -16.36 9.62 10.73
N LEU A 8 -17.01 9.76 11.90
CA LEU A 8 -16.88 8.78 12.99
C LEU A 8 -17.41 7.39 12.57
N LEU A 9 -18.46 7.35 11.75
CA LEU A 9 -19.05 6.11 11.24
C LEU A 9 -18.11 5.40 10.24
N ILE A 10 -17.42 6.15 9.39
CA ILE A 10 -16.43 5.63 8.44
C ILE A 10 -15.20 5.09 9.19
N ILE A 11 -14.72 5.82 10.19
CA ILE A 11 -13.63 5.37 11.05
C ILE A 11 -14.02 4.07 11.78
N LEU A 12 -15.23 3.98 12.30
CA LEU A 12 -15.75 2.76 12.96
C LEU A 12 -15.83 1.56 11.99
N LEU A 13 -16.19 1.78 10.72
CA LEU A 13 -16.23 0.75 9.68
C LEU A 13 -14.83 0.27 9.28
N LEU A 14 -13.83 1.15 9.25
CA LEU A 14 -12.43 0.81 8.95
C LEU A 14 -11.77 -0.05 10.06
N PHE A 15 -12.25 0.04 11.31
CA PHE A 15 -11.79 -0.79 12.43
C PHE A 15 -12.59 -2.09 12.63
N PHE A 16 -13.72 -2.26 11.94
CA PHE A 16 -14.56 -3.47 12.06
C PHE A 16 -13.96 -4.78 11.51
N PRO A 17 -13.08 -4.81 10.47
CA PRO A 17 -12.59 -6.08 9.94
C PRO A 17 -11.61 -6.81 10.87
N HIS A 18 -11.17 -6.21 11.98
CA HIS A 18 -10.27 -6.86 12.95
C HIS A 18 -10.91 -8.01 13.75
N TYR A 19 -12.23 -8.19 13.72
CA TYR A 19 -12.94 -9.19 14.55
C TYR A 19 -13.40 -10.45 13.82
N LEU A 20 -13.15 -10.58 12.50
CA LEU A 20 -13.48 -11.79 11.76
C LEU A 20 -12.38 -12.84 11.99
N LYS A 21 -12.55 -13.68 13.03
CA LYS A 21 -11.71 -14.86 13.26
C LYS A 21 -12.33 -16.10 12.64
N SER A 22 -11.57 -16.74 11.76
CA SER A 22 -11.76 -18.14 11.36
C SER A 22 -10.87 -19.00 12.25
N ASP A 23 -11.41 -20.07 12.83
CA ASP A 23 -10.76 -20.91 13.86
C ASP A 23 -9.62 -21.81 13.36
N GLU A 24 -9.14 -21.65 12.12
CA GLU A 24 -8.10 -22.53 11.54
C GLU A 24 -6.89 -21.79 10.94
N THR A 25 -6.27 -20.87 11.66
CA THR A 25 -4.99 -20.28 11.21
C THR A 25 -3.83 -20.71 12.12
N LYS A 26 -2.88 -21.46 11.57
CA LYS A 26 -1.54 -21.61 12.15
C LYS A 26 -0.95 -20.20 12.23
N LYS A 27 -0.92 -19.60 13.43
CA LYS A 27 -0.33 -18.29 13.63
C LYS A 27 1.13 -18.31 13.21
N LEU A 28 1.49 -17.49 12.23
CA LEU A 28 2.88 -17.19 11.92
C LEU A 28 3.49 -16.38 13.09
N PRO A 29 4.82 -16.47 13.30
CA PRO A 29 5.49 -15.74 14.38
C PRO A 29 5.34 -14.20 14.26
N SER A 30 5.15 -13.70 13.03
CA SER A 30 4.85 -12.30 12.72
C SER A 30 3.61 -12.25 11.84
N GLU A 31 2.49 -11.73 12.36
CA GLU A 31 1.24 -11.61 11.60
C GLU A 31 1.25 -10.40 10.64
N HIS A 32 2.20 -9.48 10.82
CA HIS A 32 2.24 -8.19 10.14
C HIS A 32 3.63 -7.90 9.55
N GLU A 33 3.64 -7.46 8.29
CA GLU A 33 4.83 -6.94 7.60
C GLU A 33 4.67 -5.42 7.43
N TYR A 34 5.74 -4.67 7.72
CA TYR A 34 5.81 -3.23 7.52
C TYR A 34 6.95 -2.86 6.58
N ASN A 35 6.64 -2.06 5.57
CA ASN A 35 7.58 -1.58 4.57
C ASN A 35 7.66 -0.07 4.63
N PHE A 36 8.87 0.46 4.82
CA PHE A 36 9.15 1.88 4.75
C PHE A 36 9.84 2.18 3.42
N TYR A 37 9.39 3.22 2.73
CA TYR A 37 9.95 3.58 1.44
C TYR A 37 10.12 5.08 1.26
N SER A 38 11.01 5.45 0.34
CA SER A 38 11.20 6.82 -0.12
C SER A 38 11.51 6.81 -1.62
N GLY A 39 11.26 7.92 -2.31
CA GLY A 39 11.37 8.01 -3.76
C GLY A 39 11.00 9.39 -4.30
N LEU A 40 10.67 9.44 -5.60
CA LEU A 40 10.32 10.68 -6.30
C LEU A 40 8.92 10.59 -6.90
N PHE A 41 8.07 11.56 -6.57
CA PHE A 41 6.77 11.80 -7.19
C PHE A 41 6.92 12.67 -8.43
N ASP A 42 6.11 12.42 -9.46
CA ASP A 42 6.12 13.12 -10.75
C ASP A 42 7.49 13.14 -11.48
N PHE A 43 8.27 12.05 -11.37
CA PHE A 43 9.66 12.04 -11.87
C PHE A 43 9.78 12.11 -13.40
N SER A 44 8.76 11.63 -14.13
CA SER A 44 8.77 11.50 -15.59
C SER A 44 8.36 12.78 -16.33
N ASP A 45 7.70 13.71 -15.65
CA ASP A 45 7.23 14.97 -16.23
C ASP A 45 8.25 16.11 -15.95
N LYS A 46 8.12 17.21 -16.69
CA LYS A 46 8.81 18.47 -16.38
C LYS A 46 8.12 19.25 -15.24
N GLY A 47 7.08 18.65 -14.63
CA GLY A 47 6.27 19.20 -13.55
C GLY A 47 6.95 19.22 -12.18
N LYS A 48 6.13 19.26 -11.13
CA LYS A 48 6.57 19.42 -9.74
C LYS A 48 7.07 18.08 -9.18
N LYS A 49 8.37 17.83 -9.37
CA LYS A 49 9.05 16.70 -8.74
C LYS A 49 9.09 16.90 -7.23
N SER A 50 8.61 15.92 -6.49
CA SER A 50 8.55 15.96 -5.02
C SER A 50 9.16 14.70 -4.42
N THR A 51 9.81 14.80 -3.26
CA THR A 51 10.31 13.60 -2.58
C THR A 51 9.19 12.95 -1.80
N ILE A 52 9.05 11.62 -1.88
CA ILE A 52 8.07 10.86 -1.11
C ILE A 52 8.73 10.17 0.08
N ILE A 53 7.96 10.04 1.16
CA ILE A 53 8.16 9.01 2.19
C ILE A 53 6.84 8.29 2.39
N GLY A 54 6.90 6.99 2.66
CA GLY A 54 5.70 6.20 2.85
C GLY A 54 5.90 4.96 3.70
N LEU A 55 4.76 4.43 4.13
CA LEU A 55 4.61 3.24 4.94
C LEU A 55 3.58 2.33 4.28
N GLN A 56 3.89 1.05 4.19
CA GLN A 56 2.97 0.01 3.74
C GLN A 56 2.90 -1.10 4.78
N HIS A 57 1.69 -1.62 4.98
CA HIS A 57 1.35 -2.70 5.88
C HIS A 57 0.71 -3.86 5.11
N GLN A 58 1.09 -5.07 5.49
CA GLN A 58 0.54 -6.32 4.97
C GLN A 58 0.27 -7.28 6.13
N ASN A 59 -0.74 -8.13 5.97
CA ASN A 59 -1.05 -9.19 6.93
C ASN A 59 -0.72 -10.55 6.30
N GLU A 60 0.30 -11.22 6.83
CA GLU A 60 0.80 -12.48 6.28
C GLU A 60 -0.17 -13.66 6.47
N ASN A 61 -1.13 -13.53 7.39
CA ASN A 61 -2.21 -14.51 7.56
C ASN A 61 -3.33 -14.33 6.52
N LEU A 62 -3.38 -13.20 5.80
CA LEU A 62 -4.40 -12.92 4.79
C LEU A 62 -3.87 -13.19 3.38
N THR A 63 -3.36 -14.40 3.16
CA THR A 63 -2.84 -14.84 1.86
C THR A 63 -3.78 -15.85 1.20
N ARG A 64 -3.88 -15.81 -0.14
CA ARG A 64 -4.65 -16.78 -0.92
C ARG A 64 -3.94 -17.16 -2.21
N GLU A 65 -3.65 -18.44 -2.35
CA GLU A 65 -3.13 -19.01 -3.59
C GLU A 65 -4.15 -18.88 -4.73
N SER A 66 -3.68 -18.48 -5.91
CA SER A 66 -4.49 -18.34 -7.12
C SER A 66 -3.66 -18.59 -8.38
N PHE A 67 -4.32 -18.71 -9.53
CA PHE A 67 -3.62 -18.80 -10.82
C PHE A 67 -2.86 -17.51 -11.19
N LEU A 68 -3.15 -16.39 -10.51
CA LEU A 68 -2.49 -15.09 -10.63
C LEU A 68 -1.41 -14.89 -9.56
N GLY A 69 -0.92 -15.97 -8.94
CA GLY A 69 0.04 -15.91 -7.82
C GLY A 69 -0.63 -15.84 -6.45
N THR A 70 0.20 -15.67 -5.41
CA THR A 70 -0.27 -15.56 -4.01
C THR A 70 -0.82 -14.16 -3.77
N LEU A 71 -2.13 -14.05 -3.61
CA LEU A 71 -2.81 -12.77 -3.39
C LEU A 71 -2.78 -12.39 -1.91
N SER A 72 -2.58 -11.11 -1.62
CA SER A 72 -2.71 -10.57 -0.27
C SER A 72 -3.26 -9.14 -0.29
N PRO A 73 -3.95 -8.70 0.79
CA PRO A 73 -4.32 -7.32 0.93
C PRO A 73 -3.09 -6.48 1.26
N VAL A 74 -3.11 -5.23 0.80
CA VAL A 74 -2.07 -4.23 1.07
C VAL A 74 -2.72 -2.92 1.45
N THR A 75 -2.19 -2.26 2.48
CA THR A 75 -2.61 -0.91 2.89
C THR A 75 -1.38 -0.03 3.04
N GLY A 76 -1.46 1.23 2.64
CA GLY A 76 -0.32 2.12 2.81
C GLY A 76 -0.70 3.58 2.77
N ALA A 77 0.28 4.40 3.12
CA ALA A 77 0.19 5.84 3.08
C ALA A 77 1.52 6.44 2.61
N MET A 78 1.46 7.53 1.86
CA MET A 78 2.62 8.37 1.57
C MET A 78 2.31 9.84 1.80
N ILE A 79 3.37 10.59 2.08
CA ILE A 79 3.37 12.06 2.01
C ILE A 79 4.53 12.52 1.14
N THR A 80 4.39 13.71 0.55
CA THR A 80 5.44 14.36 -0.24
C THR A 80 6.00 15.57 0.48
N THR A 81 7.15 16.08 0.02
CA THR A 81 7.72 17.34 0.49
C THR A 81 6.86 18.57 0.17
N ASP A 82 5.91 18.45 -0.76
CA ASP A 82 4.93 19.49 -1.10
C ASP A 82 3.59 19.26 -0.37
N ASN A 83 3.59 18.52 0.74
CA ASN A 83 2.40 18.23 1.55
C ASN A 83 1.29 17.47 0.83
N ALA A 84 1.55 16.85 -0.32
CA ALA A 84 0.58 15.94 -0.91
C ALA A 84 0.54 14.64 -0.08
N ALA A 85 -0.64 14.06 0.08
CA ALA A 85 -0.84 12.83 0.85
C ALA A 85 -1.69 11.83 0.05
N TYR A 86 -1.39 10.55 0.20
CA TYR A 86 -2.17 9.48 -0.40
C TYR A 86 -2.31 8.33 0.57
N PHE A 87 -3.55 7.95 0.88
CA PHE A 87 -3.87 6.78 1.70
C PHE A 87 -4.60 5.75 0.85
N TYR A 88 -4.13 4.51 0.84
CA TYR A 88 -4.60 3.50 -0.10
C TYR A 88 -4.74 2.12 0.54
N THR A 89 -5.63 1.33 -0.03
CA THR A 89 -5.77 -0.10 0.30
C THR A 89 -6.18 -0.86 -0.96
N GLY A 90 -5.81 -2.13 -1.06
CA GLY A 90 -6.15 -2.94 -2.22
C GLY A 90 -5.50 -4.31 -2.18
N ILE A 91 -5.12 -4.80 -3.36
CA ILE A 91 -4.60 -6.16 -3.53
C ILE A 91 -3.21 -6.14 -4.17
N GLN A 92 -2.37 -7.09 -3.78
CA GLN A 92 -1.13 -7.41 -4.45
C GLN A 92 -1.09 -8.89 -4.79
N ALA A 93 -0.31 -9.23 -5.82
CA ALA A 93 -0.01 -10.60 -6.18
C ALA A 93 1.50 -10.83 -6.04
N GLN A 94 1.91 -11.89 -5.36
CA GLN A 94 3.30 -12.18 -5.07
C GLN A 94 3.78 -13.32 -5.97
N TYR A 95 4.89 -13.09 -6.68
CA TYR A 95 5.54 -14.08 -7.53
C TYR A 95 6.99 -14.26 -7.09
N LYS A 96 7.34 -15.47 -6.65
CA LYS A 96 8.71 -15.80 -6.24
C LYS A 96 9.50 -16.38 -7.41
N ILE A 97 10.50 -15.64 -7.88
CA ILE A 97 11.39 -16.01 -8.99
C ILE A 97 12.81 -16.19 -8.44
N GLY A 98 13.09 -17.39 -7.90
CA GLY A 98 14.35 -17.67 -7.22
C GLY A 98 14.52 -16.83 -5.94
N LYS A 99 15.48 -15.89 -5.96
CA LYS A 99 15.76 -14.96 -4.85
C LYS A 99 15.06 -13.60 -5.00
N VAL A 100 14.41 -13.37 -6.14
CA VAL A 100 13.71 -12.12 -6.46
C VAL A 100 12.21 -12.36 -6.25
N ASN A 101 11.53 -11.41 -5.63
CA ASN A 101 10.08 -11.37 -5.62
C ASN A 101 9.61 -10.26 -6.56
N LEU A 102 8.66 -10.60 -7.43
CA LEU A 102 7.92 -9.66 -8.26
C LEU A 102 6.53 -9.49 -7.67
N THR A 103 6.17 -8.26 -7.32
CA THR A 103 4.93 -7.95 -6.63
C THR A 103 4.19 -6.82 -7.34
N PRO A 104 3.34 -7.12 -8.34
CA PRO A 104 2.37 -6.15 -8.82
C PRO A 104 1.28 -5.90 -7.77
N SER A 105 0.79 -4.66 -7.71
CA SER A 105 -0.36 -4.31 -6.87
C SER A 105 -1.27 -3.28 -7.54
N PHE A 106 -2.51 -3.28 -7.10
CA PHE A 106 -3.53 -2.32 -7.51
C PHE A 106 -4.34 -1.87 -6.30
N THR A 107 -4.35 -0.57 -6.03
CA THR A 107 -4.97 0.00 -4.84
C THR A 107 -5.76 1.27 -5.17
N PRO A 108 -7.08 1.31 -4.94
CA PRO A 108 -7.76 2.59 -4.78
C PRO A 108 -7.28 3.31 -3.52
N GLY A 109 -7.33 4.63 -3.55
CA GLY A 109 -6.97 5.45 -2.41
C GLY A 109 -7.55 6.85 -2.48
N ILE A 110 -7.36 7.59 -1.39
CA ILE A 110 -7.76 8.99 -1.26
C ILE A 110 -6.52 9.85 -1.38
N TYR A 111 -6.55 10.79 -2.31
CA TYR A 111 -5.47 11.73 -2.58
C TYR A 111 -5.83 13.14 -2.09
N GLU A 112 -4.90 13.75 -1.37
CA GLU A 112 -4.91 15.17 -1.06
C GLU A 112 -3.70 15.82 -1.73
N GLN A 113 -3.94 16.78 -2.61
CA GLN A 113 -2.87 17.38 -3.40
C GLN A 113 -1.87 18.22 -2.60
N GLY A 114 -2.25 18.78 -1.45
CA GLY A 114 -1.45 19.78 -0.75
C GLY A 114 -1.00 20.91 -1.69
N ASP A 115 0.30 21.21 -1.69
CA ASP A 115 0.95 22.13 -2.63
C ASP A 115 1.56 21.40 -3.86
N GLY A 116 1.31 20.09 -3.99
CA GLY A 116 1.84 19.19 -5.00
C GLY A 116 1.13 19.25 -6.35
N LYS A 117 1.02 18.09 -7.01
CA LYS A 117 0.38 17.93 -8.33
C LYS A 117 -1.13 17.72 -8.14
N ASP A 118 -1.94 18.40 -8.95
CA ASP A 118 -3.37 18.11 -9.02
C ASP A 118 -3.61 16.88 -9.89
N LEU A 119 -4.25 15.84 -9.32
CA LEU A 119 -4.61 14.60 -10.03
C LEU A 119 -6.03 14.63 -10.60
N GLY A 120 -6.82 15.65 -10.25
CA GLY A 120 -8.17 15.89 -10.76
C GLY A 120 -9.29 15.25 -9.95
N HIS A 121 -9.03 14.20 -9.16
CA HIS A 121 -10.04 13.56 -8.32
C HIS A 121 -9.56 13.30 -6.88
N LEU A 122 -10.54 13.13 -5.98
CA LEU A 122 -10.29 12.74 -4.59
C LEU A 122 -9.91 11.25 -4.49
N ILE A 123 -10.50 10.41 -5.35
CA ILE A 123 -10.26 8.97 -5.38
C ILE A 123 -9.38 8.69 -6.58
N GLU A 124 -8.20 8.14 -6.32
CA GLU A 124 -7.19 7.82 -7.33
C GLU A 124 -6.73 6.37 -7.21
N PHE A 125 -6.28 5.79 -8.33
CA PHE A 125 -5.89 4.39 -8.42
C PHE A 125 -4.39 4.24 -8.61
N LYS A 126 -3.72 3.66 -7.61
CA LYS A 126 -2.31 3.30 -7.73
C LYS A 126 -2.16 1.92 -8.36
N SER A 127 -1.46 1.86 -9.49
CA SER A 127 -0.92 0.62 -10.05
C SER A 127 0.58 0.59 -9.80
N GLU A 128 1.10 -0.49 -9.24
CA GLU A 128 2.52 -0.59 -8.87
C GLU A 128 3.10 -1.93 -9.31
N VAL A 129 4.38 -1.90 -9.68
CA VAL A 129 5.21 -3.10 -9.81
C VAL A 129 6.42 -2.93 -8.90
N GLN A 130 6.59 -3.86 -7.96
CA GLN A 130 7.73 -3.92 -7.05
C GLN A 130 8.61 -5.14 -7.39
N LEU A 131 9.92 -4.93 -7.33
CA LEU A 131 10.93 -5.98 -7.32
C LEU A 131 11.66 -5.95 -5.98
N SER A 132 11.73 -7.08 -5.28
CA SER A 132 12.45 -7.18 -4.00
C SER A 132 13.40 -8.37 -3.94
N LEU A 133 14.42 -8.26 -3.09
CA LEU A 133 15.40 -9.28 -2.76
C LEU A 133 15.33 -9.57 -1.27
N ASN A 134 15.31 -10.85 -0.89
CA ASN A 134 15.40 -11.24 0.51
C ASN A 134 16.85 -11.06 1.00
N LEU A 135 17.07 -10.15 1.93
CA LEU A 135 18.38 -9.91 2.56
C LEU A 135 18.62 -10.89 3.71
N PHE A 136 17.59 -11.09 4.52
CA PHE A 136 17.56 -12.02 5.65
C PHE A 136 16.23 -12.77 5.64
N GLU A 137 15.99 -13.64 6.62
CA GLU A 137 14.75 -14.41 6.72
C GLU A 137 13.50 -13.51 6.73
N ASN A 138 13.57 -12.36 7.41
CA ASN A 138 12.43 -11.47 7.64
C ASN A 138 12.67 -10.04 7.13
N SER A 139 13.57 -9.84 6.16
CA SER A 139 13.89 -8.51 5.63
C SER A 139 14.10 -8.56 4.14
N GLN A 140 13.46 -7.63 3.45
CA GLN A 140 13.52 -7.47 2.01
C GLN A 140 14.02 -6.07 1.67
N PHE A 141 14.76 -5.97 0.57
CA PHE A 141 15.10 -4.69 -0.04
C PHE A 141 14.59 -4.68 -1.47
N GLY A 142 13.94 -3.60 -1.88
CA GLY A 142 13.30 -3.55 -3.19
C GLY A 142 13.22 -2.16 -3.80
N MET A 143 12.80 -2.15 -5.05
CA MET A 143 12.50 -0.97 -5.83
C MET A 143 11.12 -1.15 -6.42
N SER A 144 10.35 -0.06 -6.51
CA SER A 144 9.05 -0.06 -7.16
C SER A 144 8.92 1.08 -8.14
N TYR A 145 8.05 0.88 -9.11
CA TYR A 145 7.53 1.92 -9.99
C TYR A 145 6.01 1.88 -9.90
N ASN A 146 5.41 3.04 -9.66
CA ASN A 146 3.97 3.18 -9.59
C ASN A 146 3.46 4.32 -10.46
N HIS A 147 2.20 4.19 -10.83
CA HIS A 147 1.40 5.23 -11.44
C HIS A 147 0.20 5.48 -10.55
N ILE A 148 -0.05 6.75 -10.25
CA ILE A 148 -1.22 7.29 -9.55
C ILE A 148 -1.75 8.42 -10.44
#